data_AF-A0A379UNI6-F1
#
_entry.id   AF-A0A379UNI6-F1
#
_cell.length_a   1.000
_cell.length_b   1.000
_cell.length_c   1.000
_cell.angle_alpha   90.00
_cell.angle_beta   90.00
_cell.angle_gamma   90.00
#
_symmetry.space_group_name_H-M   'P 1'
#
loop_
_entity.id
_entity.type
_entity.pdbx_description
1 polymer ?
#
loop_
_entity_poly.entity_id
_entity_poly.type
_entity_poly.pdbx_seq_one_letter_code
_entity_poly.pdbx_strand_id
1 'polypeptide(L)' 'MGNLKGVGRIYQQTFVDTYSKVAHCKRYITKTPITAADLLNDRVLPFYESQGLPMLRILTDRGDKILRQSGTS' A
#
# COMPACT_ATOMS: atom_id res chain seq x y z
N MET A 1 8.22 12.91 5.78
CA MET A 1 9.30 12.05 6.35
C MET A 1 9.63 12.56 7.73
N GLY A 2 9.78 11.67 8.72
CA GLY A 2 10.11 12.02 10.10
C GLY A 2 11.46 11.45 10.53
N ASN A 3 12.14 12.12 11.47
CA ASN A 3 13.33 11.59 12.13
C ASN A 3 13.03 11.46 13.62
N LEU A 4 13.16 10.24 14.16
CA LEU A 4 12.93 9.98 15.58
C LEU A 4 14.28 9.75 16.27
N LYS A 5 14.56 10.54 17.31
CA LYS A 5 15.81 10.47 18.08
C LYS A 5 16.01 9.04 18.61
N GLY A 6 17.11 8.40 18.24
CA GLY A 6 17.46 7.03 18.61
C GLY A 6 16.93 5.91 17.68
N VAL A 7 16.00 6.21 16.77
CA VAL A 7 15.43 5.23 15.82
C VAL A 7 15.85 5.52 14.38
N GLY A 8 16.17 6.78 14.08
CA GLY A 8 16.62 7.21 12.75
C GLY A 8 15.48 7.62 11.83
N ARG A 9 15.71 7.52 10.52
CA ARG A 9 14.75 7.96 9.49
C ARG A 9 13.56 7.02 9.44
N ILE A 10 12.37 7.60 9.45
CA ILE A 10 11.12 6.89 9.33
C ILE A 10 10.47 7.24 7.99
N TYR A 11 10.13 6.19 7.25
CA TYR A 11 9.43 6.22 5.98
C TYR A 11 8.01 5.73 6.21
N GLN A 12 7.02 6.39 5.62
CA GLN A 12 5.62 5.96 5.69
C GLN A 12 5.13 5.68 4.28
N GLN A 13 4.58 4.49 4.08
CA GLN A 13 3.77 4.19 2.89
C GLN A 13 2.31 4.40 3.27
N THR A 14 1.60 5.15 2.43
CA THR A 14 0.16 5.35 2.58
C THR A 14 -0.53 4.88 1.30
N PHE A 15 -1.59 4.10 1.44
CA PHE A 15 -2.56 3.78 0.41
C PHE A 15 -3.83 4.61 0.69
N VAL A 16 -4.39 5.22 -0.35
CA VAL A 16 -5.61 6.02 -0.26
C VAL A 16 -6.56 5.57 -1.36
N ASP A 17 -7.77 5.19 -0.99
CA ASP A 17 -8.86 4.93 -1.92
C ASP A 17 -9.73 6.19 -2.03
N THR A 18 -9.79 6.71 -3.25
CA THR A 18 -10.50 7.94 -3.57
C THR A 18 -12.01 7.78 -3.61
N TYR A 19 -12.51 6.55 -3.78
CA TYR A 19 -13.94 6.26 -3.83
C TYR A 19 -14.53 6.07 -2.43
N SER A 20 -13.96 5.14 -1.65
CA SER A 20 -14.50 4.79 -0.33
C SER A 20 -14.02 5.70 0.82
N LYS A 21 -13.06 6.60 0.55
CA LYS A 21 -12.39 7.44 1.58
C LYS A 21 -11.65 6.62 2.64
N VAL A 22 -11.28 5.38 2.32
CA VAL A 22 -10.46 4.52 3.18
C VAL A 22 -8.97 4.80 2.92
N ALA A 23 -8.18 4.83 3.98
CA ALA A 23 -6.74 4.94 3.89
C ALA A 23 -6.05 3.92 4.80
N HIS A 24 -4.99 3.30 4.30
CA HIS A 24 -4.10 2.42 5.07
C HIS A 24 -2.71 3.02 5.10
N CYS A 25 -2.04 2.96 6.24
CA CYS A 25 -0.64 3.37 6.35
C CYS A 25 0.19 2.30 7.05
N LYS A 26 1.44 2.15 6.63
CA LYS A 26 2.45 1.31 7.31
C LYS A 26 3.78 2.04 7.36
N ARG A 27 4.46 1.91 8.50
CA ARG A 27 5.71 2.60 8.81
C ARG A 27 6.89 1.67 8.57
N TYR A 28 7.92 2.19 7.93
CA TYR A 28 9.16 1.51 7.60
C TYR A 28 10.36 2.32 8.08
N ILE A 29 11.44 1.63 8.41
CA ILE A 29 12.72 2.25 8.78
C ILE A 29 13.69 2.37 7.59
N THR A 30 13.35 1.75 6.46
CA THR A 30 14.13 1.77 5.21
C THR A 30 13.26 2.24 4.04
N LYS A 31 13.90 2.88 3.04
CA LYS A 31 13.24 3.36 1.82
C LYS A 31 13.48 2.39 0.66
N THR A 32 12.83 1.22 0.71
CA THR A 32 12.95 0.20 -0.34
C THR A 32 11.70 0.16 -1.23
N PRO A 33 11.82 -0.02 -2.56
CA PRO A 33 10.64 -0.10 -3.45
C PRO A 33 9.60 -1.17 -3.06
N ILE A 34 10.03 -2.24 -2.37
CA ILE A 34 9.17 -3.35 -1.95
C ILE A 34 8.12 -2.96 -0.89
N THR A 35 8.27 -1.83 -0.19
CA THR A 35 7.33 -1.42 0.86
C THR A 35 5.92 -1.16 0.34
N ALA A 36 5.78 -0.79 -0.94
CA ALA A 36 4.47 -0.64 -1.56
C ALA A 36 3.75 -2.00 -1.72
N ALA A 37 4.45 -3.01 -2.25
CA ALA A 37 3.90 -4.36 -2.38
C ALA A 37 3.59 -4.99 -1.01
N ASP A 38 4.44 -4.76 -0.01
CA ASP A 38 4.19 -5.21 1.36
C ASP A 38 2.92 -4.59 1.95
N LEU A 39 2.73 -3.26 1.88
CA LEU A 39 1.50 -2.61 2.36
C LEU A 39 0.26 -3.19 1.66
N LEU A 40 0.36 -3.45 0.35
CA LEU A 40 -0.75 -3.97 -0.43
C LEU A 40 -1.16 -5.38 0.01
N ASN A 41 -0.20 -6.30 0.12
CA ASN A 41 -0.47 -7.68 0.50
C ASN A 41 -0.86 -7.83 1.98
N ASP A 42 -0.26 -7.05 2.87
CA ASP A 42 -0.47 -7.14 4.32
C ASP A 42 -1.82 -6.55 4.77
N ARG A 43 -2.28 -5.47 4.13
CA ARG A 43 -3.42 -4.68 4.64
C ARG A 43 -4.50 -4.42 3.61
N VAL A 44 -4.12 -4.00 2.41
CA VAL A 44 -5.07 -3.48 1.42
C VAL A 44 -5.85 -4.61 0.77
N LEU A 45 -5.18 -5.58 0.15
CA LEU A 45 -5.84 -6.67 -0.57
C LEU A 45 -6.76 -7.50 0.34
N PRO A 46 -6.33 -7.94 1.54
CA PRO A 46 -7.23 -8.69 2.44
C PRO A 46 -8.46 -7.88 2.87
N PHE A 47 -8.30 -6.57 3.08
CA PHE A 47 -9.42 -5.70 3.44
C PHE A 47 -10.46 -5.65 2.32
N TYR A 48 -10.08 -5.33 1.08
CA TYR A 48 -11.03 -5.23 -0.03
C TYR A 48 -11.61 -6.59 -0.43
N GLU A 49 -10.83 -7.68 -0.34
CA GLU A 49 -11.34 -9.04 -0.52
C GLU A 49 -12.44 -9.37 0.49
N SER A 50 -12.27 -9.00 1.77
CA SER A 50 -13.30 -9.22 2.80
C SER A 50 -14.60 -8.43 2.55
N GLN A 51 -14.52 -7.34 1.78
CA GLN A 51 -15.67 -6.53 1.39
C GLN A 51 -16.28 -6.98 0.05
N GLY A 52 -15.72 -8.02 -0.60
CA GLY A 52 -16.14 -8.47 -1.93
C GLY A 52 -15.85 -7.46 -3.04
N LEU A 53 -14.90 -6.55 -2.84
CA LEU A 53 -14.58 -5.48 -3.78
C LEU A 53 -13.33 -5.82 -4.62
N PRO A 54 -13.45 -5.92 -5.95
CA PRO A 54 -12.31 -6.21 -6.80
C PRO A 54 -11.38 -4.99 -6.96
N MET A 55 -10.10 -5.17 -6.64
CA MET A 55 -9.05 -4.17 -6.86
C MET A 55 -8.63 -4.13 -8.33
N LEU A 56 -9.05 -3.09 -9.07
CA LEU A 56 -8.83 -2.99 -10.52
C LEU A 56 -7.47 -2.40 -10.88
N ARG A 57 -7.11 -1.26 -10.27
CA ARG A 57 -5.91 -0.50 -10.62
C ARG A 57 -5.37 0.23 -9.40
N ILE A 58 -4.05 0.20 -9.25
CA ILE A 58 -3.34 0.94 -8.21
C ILE A 58 -2.35 1.87 -8.92
N LEU A 59 -2.41 3.16 -8.58
CA LEU A 59 -1.45 4.15 -9.05
C LEU A 59 -0.37 4.32 -7.97
N THR A 60 0.89 4.09 -8.34
CA THR A 60 2.02 4.43 -7.48
C THR A 60 2.58 5.80 -7.85
N ASP A 61 3.23 6.46 -6.90
CA ASP A 61 3.87 7.76 -7.04
C ASP A 61 4.96 7.79 -8.13
N ARG A 62 5.52 6.63 -8.49
CA ARG A 62 6.49 6.49 -9.58
C ARG A 62 5.87 6.24 -10.96
N GLY A 63 4.54 6.20 -11.04
CA GLY A 63 3.82 5.92 -12.29
C GLY A 63 3.69 4.44 -12.63
N ASP A 64 4.28 3.55 -11.82
CA ASP A 64 4.12 2.11 -11.99
C ASP A 64 2.68 1.71 -11.64
N LYS A 65 2.05 0.99 -12.56
CA LYS A 65 0.71 0.45 -12.38
C LYS A 65 0.83 -0.98 -11.87
N ILE A 66 0.30 -1.23 -10.68
CA ILE A 66 0.12 -2.60 -10.20
C ILE A 66 -1.28 -3.03 -10.61
N LEU A 67 -1.34 -3.98 -11.53
CA LEU A 67 -2.56 -4.69 -11.89
C LEU A 67 -2.59 -5.96 -11.07
N ARG A 68 -3.69 -6.22 -10.36
CA ARG A 68 -3.97 -7.57 -9.89
C ARG A 68 -4.29 -8.37 -11.15
N GLN A 69 -3.43 -9.32 -11.53
CA GLN A 69 -3.84 -10.31 -12.53
C GLN A 69 -5.00 -11.07 -11.91
N SER A 70 -6.15 -11.02 -12.58
CA SER A 70 -7.29 -11.88 -12.29
C SER A 70 -6.83 -13.31 -12.52
N GLY A 71 -6.30 -13.95 -11.47
CA GLY A 71 -6.13 -15.39 -11.43
C GLY A 71 -7.51 -16.02 -11.37
N THR A 72 -7.98 -16.47 -12.52
CA THR A 72 -9.04 -17.47 -12.62
C THR A 72 -8.59 -18.71 -11.87
N SER A 73 -9.26 -19.06 -10.77
CA SER A 73 -9.81 -20.38 -10.40
C SER A 73 -10.29 -20.34 -8.96
#